data_AF-A0A6B3IG77-F1
#
_entry.id   AF-A0A6B3IG77-F1
#
_cell.length_a   1.000
_cell.length_b   1.000
_cell.length_c   1.000
_cell.angle_alpha   90.00
_cell.angle_beta   90.00
_cell.angle_gamma   90.00
#
_symmetry.space_group_name_H-M   'P 1'
#
loop_
_entity.id
_entity.type
_entity.pdbx_description
1 polymer ?
#
loop_
_entity_poly.entity_id
_entity_poly.type
_entity_poly.pdbx_seq_one_letter_code
_entity_poly.pdbx_strand_id
1 'polypeptide(L)' 'GMQSEHVAILRMCQGPTAVVEISATLNLPVSIVRIMLCDLLDTGRISARHPRTSRVADRLPDPDILEQVLVGLRNL' A
#
# COMPACT_ATOMS: atom_id res chain seq x y z
N GLY A 1 4.51 -15.51 -25.60
CA GLY A 1 3.13 -15.09 -25.35
C GLY A 1 3.00 -14.63 -23.90
N MET A 2 2.10 -13.70 -23.59
CA MET A 2 1.93 -13.21 -22.21
C MET A 2 1.05 -14.17 -21.40
N GLN A 3 1.43 -14.48 -20.16
CA GLN A 3 0.66 -15.34 -19.26
C GLN A 3 -0.66 -14.67 -18.86
N SER A 4 -1.72 -15.45 -18.63
CA SER A 4 -3.05 -14.97 -18.24
C SER A 4 -3.03 -14.08 -17.01
N GLU A 5 -2.20 -14.44 -16.04
CA GLU A 5 -2.00 -13.75 -14.78
C GLU A 5 -1.33 -12.39 -14.98
N HIS A 6 -0.35 -12.30 -15.88
CA HIS A 6 0.27 -11.01 -16.24
C HIS A 6 -0.75 -10.07 -16.90
N VAL A 7 -1.63 -10.59 -17.76
CA VAL A 7 -2.71 -9.80 -18.35
C VAL A 7 -3.69 -9.33 -17.27
N ALA A 8 -4.03 -10.19 -16.31
CA ALA A 8 -4.89 -9.83 -15.18
C ALA A 8 -4.25 -8.72 -14.31
N ILE A 9 -2.97 -8.86 -13.97
CA ILE A 9 -2.22 -7.84 -13.20
C ILE A 9 -2.25 -6.49 -13.91
N LEU A 10 -2.00 -6.45 -15.23
CA LEU A 10 -2.01 -5.19 -15.98
C LEU A 10 -3.40 -4.54 -16.04
N ARG A 11 -4.47 -5.33 -15.99
CA ARG A 11 -5.84 -4.79 -15.86
C ARG A 11 -6.10 -4.21 -14.47
N MET A 12 -5.51 -4.78 -13.42
CA MET A 12 -5.63 -4.27 -12.06
C MET A 12 -4.81 -2.98 -11.86
N CYS A 13 -3.59 -2.93 -12.40
CA CYS A 13 -2.65 -1.82 -12.25
C CYS A 13 -2.96 -0.59 -13.13
N GLN A 14 -4.22 -0.36 -13.52
CA GLN A 14 -4.64 0.88 -14.18
C GLN A 14 -4.61 2.09 -13.22
N GLY A 15 -4.60 1.83 -11.92
CA GLY A 15 -4.28 2.78 -10.86
C GLY A 15 -3.31 2.17 -9.84
N PRO A 16 -2.91 2.92 -8.81
CA PRO A 16 -2.12 2.37 -7.71
C PRO A 16 -2.90 1.23 -7.03
N THR A 17 -2.32 0.03 -7.05
CA THR A 17 -2.91 -1.17 -6.45
C THR A 17 -1.93 -1.78 -5.47
N ALA A 18 -2.38 -2.18 -4.29
CA ALA A 18 -1.54 -2.84 -3.33
C ALA A 18 -1.25 -4.28 -3.77
N VAL A 19 -0.02 -4.75 -3.51
CA VAL A 19 0.39 -6.13 -3.84
C VAL A 19 -0.53 -7.17 -3.20
N VAL A 20 -1.04 -6.88 -1.99
CA VAL A 20 -1.97 -7.76 -1.27
C VAL A 20 -3.34 -7.84 -1.95
N GLU A 21 -3.82 -6.77 -2.57
CA GLU A 21 -5.07 -6.79 -3.34
C GLU A 21 -4.92 -7.69 -4.57
N ILE A 22 -3.79 -7.57 -5.28
CA ILE A 22 -3.47 -8.44 -6.42
C ILE A 22 -3.40 -9.91 -5.99
N SER A 23 -2.70 -10.20 -4.90
CA SER A 23 -2.59 -11.55 -4.33
C SER A 23 -3.95 -12.14 -3.96
N ALA A 24 -4.82 -11.36 -3.31
CA ALA A 24 -6.16 -11.79 -2.97
C ALA A 24 -7.02 -12.04 -4.22
N THR A 25 -6.99 -11.15 -5.21
CA THR A 25 -7.77 -11.31 -6.45
C THR A 25 -7.34 -12.50 -7.28
N LEU A 26 -6.02 -12.77 -7.37
CA LEU A 26 -5.51 -13.92 -8.12
C LEU A 26 -5.56 -15.22 -7.30
N ASN A 27 -5.88 -15.15 -6.01
CA ASN A 27 -5.80 -16.27 -5.07
C ASN A 27 -4.42 -16.97 -5.08
N LEU A 28 -3.35 -16.17 -5.13
CA LEU A 28 -1.97 -16.63 -5.15
C LEU A 28 -1.19 -16.06 -3.95
N PRO A 29 -0.18 -16.78 -3.42
CA PRO A 29 0.68 -16.24 -2.36
C PRO A 29 1.36 -14.93 -2.79
N VAL A 30 1.50 -14.00 -1.84
CA VAL A 30 2.14 -12.68 -2.06
C VAL A 30 3.54 -12.81 -2.64
N SER A 31 4.30 -13.84 -2.24
CA SER A 31 5.64 -14.11 -2.78
C SER A 31 5.64 -14.39 -4.28
N ILE A 32 4.68 -15.19 -4.76
CA ILE A 32 4.53 -15.51 -6.18
C ILE A 32 4.14 -14.26 -6.96
N VAL A 33 3.14 -13.52 -6.49
CA VAL A 33 2.73 -12.26 -7.13
C VAL A 33 3.90 -11.27 -7.19
N ARG A 34 4.74 -11.22 -6.17
CA ARG A 34 5.93 -10.35 -6.17
C ARG A 34 6.92 -10.69 -7.28
N ILE A 35 7.13 -11.98 -7.58
CA ILE A 35 8.00 -12.42 -8.69
C ILE A 35 7.43 -11.93 -10.02
N MET A 36 6.13 -12.14 -10.24
CA MET A 36 5.44 -11.72 -11.47
C MET A 36 5.46 -10.19 -11.64
N LEU A 37 5.31 -9.46 -10.55
CA LEU A 37 5.43 -8.00 -10.55
C LEU A 37 6.86 -7.55 -10.86
N CYS A 38 7.89 -8.24 -10.38
CA CYS A 38 9.28 -7.97 -10.77
C CYS A 38 9.46 -8.15 -12.29
N ASP A 39 8.96 -9.25 -12.87
CA ASP A 39 9.07 -9.48 -14.32
C ASP A 39 8.37 -8.38 -15.15
N LEU A 40 7.20 -7.92 -14.69
CA LEU A 40 6.48 -6.82 -15.32
C LEU A 40 7.17 -5.47 -15.13
N LEU A 41 7.82 -5.27 -13.99
CA LEU A 41 8.59 -4.05 -13.68
C LEU A 41 9.86 -3.97 -14.53
N ASP A 42 10.61 -5.07 -14.63
CA ASP A 42 11.84 -5.18 -15.42
C ASP A 42 11.58 -4.94 -16.91
N THR A 43 10.40 -5.32 -17.38
CA THR A 43 9.96 -5.04 -18.76
C THR A 43 9.26 -3.70 -18.94
N GLY A 44 9.22 -2.85 -17.90
CA GLY A 44 8.68 -1.50 -17.95
C GLY A 44 7.16 -1.43 -18.15
N ARG A 45 6.43 -2.52 -17.90
CA ARG A 45 4.97 -2.57 -18.08
C ARG A 45 4.18 -2.03 -16.90
N ILE A 46 4.80 -1.99 -15.73
CA ILE A 46 4.27 -1.37 -14.53
C ILE A 46 5.32 -0.44 -13.92
N SER A 47 4.89 0.38 -12.97
CA SER A 47 5.80 1.12 -12.09
C SER A 47 5.53 0.76 -10.64
N ALA A 48 6.58 0.73 -9.83
CA ALA A 48 6.48 0.57 -8.39
C ALA A 48 6.68 1.92 -7.71
N ARG A 49 5.96 2.13 -6.61
CA ARG A 49 6.04 3.37 -5.86
C ARG A 49 6.07 3.09 -4.38
N HIS A 50 6.87 3.86 -3.64
CA HIS A 50 6.86 3.78 -2.18
C HIS A 50 5.47 4.05 -1.62
N PRO A 51 5.04 3.31 -0.58
CA PRO A 51 3.81 3.61 0.13
C PRO A 51 3.81 5.09 0.49
N ARG A 52 2.74 5.82 0.14
CA ARG A 52 2.52 7.13 0.77
C ARG A 52 2.07 6.80 2.20
N THR A 53 2.98 6.77 3.15
CA THR A 53 2.60 7.08 4.53
C THR A 53 1.95 8.45 4.47
N SER A 54 0.65 8.50 4.73
CA SER A 54 -0.03 9.78 4.84
C SER A 54 0.75 10.63 5.84
N ARG A 55 1.05 11.88 5.49
CA ARG A 55 1.65 12.91 6.37
C ARG A 55 0.95 13.08 7.72
N VAL A 56 -0.13 12.35 7.97
CA VAL A 56 -0.80 12.23 9.27
C VAL A 56 0.16 11.71 10.36
N ALA A 57 1.17 10.92 10.02
CA ALA A 57 2.20 10.54 11.01
C ALA A 57 3.05 11.75 11.48
N ASP A 58 3.20 12.80 10.65
CA ASP A 58 3.85 14.07 11.03
C ASP A 58 2.89 15.05 11.75
N ARG A 59 1.60 14.70 11.88
CA ARG A 59 0.59 15.50 12.58
C ARG A 59 0.23 14.87 13.92
N LEU A 60 1.23 14.47 14.69
CA LEU A 60 0.98 14.23 16.11
C LEU A 60 0.42 15.54 16.71
N PRO A 61 -0.68 15.49 17.50
CA PRO A 61 -1.17 16.67 18.19
C PRO A 61 -0.06 17.27 19.03
N ASP A 62 -0.05 18.60 19.13
CA ASP A 62 0.90 19.32 19.96
C ASP A 62 0.89 18.73 21.40
N PRO A 63 2.05 18.36 21.96
CA PRO A 63 2.16 17.86 23.33
C PRO A 63 1.42 18.73 24.35
N ASP A 64 1.40 20.05 24.15
CA ASP A 64 0.73 20.99 25.05
C ASP A 64 -0.79 20.78 25.06
N ILE A 65 -1.38 20.49 23.90
CA ILE A 65 -2.82 20.16 23.79
C ILE A 65 -3.10 18.84 24.50
N LEU A 66 -2.22 17.84 24.32
CA LEU A 66 -2.37 16.53 24.97
C LEU A 66 -2.26 16.65 26.49
N GLU A 67 -1.39 17.53 27.00
CA GLU A 67 -1.29 17.81 28.43
C GLU A 67 -2.55 18.49 28.98
N GLN A 68 -3.08 19.49 28.27
CA GLN A 68 -4.34 20.14 28.66
C GLN A 68 -5.51 19.15 28.72
N VAL A 69 -5.60 18.24 27.74
CA VAL A 69 -6.62 17.17 27.74
C VAL A 69 -6.42 16.22 28.92
N LEU A 70 -5.18 15.80 29.20
CA LEU A 70 -4.88 14.92 30.32
C LEU A 70 -5.27 15.53 31.66
N VAL A 71 -4.98 16.82 31.86
CA VAL A 71 -5.39 17.58 33.04
C VAL A 71 -6.91 17.66 33.13
N GLY A 72 -7.59 17.97 32.03
CA GLY A 72 -9.05 18.01 31.98
C GLY A 72 -9.70 16.69 32.35
N LEU A 73 -9.20 15.56 31.82
CA LEU A 73 -9.72 14.22 32.11
C LEU A 73 -9.48 13.76 33.55
N ARG A 74 -8.42 14.23 34.20
CA ARG A 74 -8.09 13.89 35.60
C ARG A 74 -8.87 14.71 36.63
N ASN A 75 -9.45 15.83 36.20
CA ASN A 75 -10.22 16.72 37.05
C ASN A 75 -11.74 16.50 36.91
N LEU A 76 -12.15 15.33 36.40
CA LEU A 76 -13.54 14.86 36.31
C LEU A 76 -13.85 13.83 37.40
#